data_AF-A0A5R9PHL7-F1
#
_entry.id   AF-A0A5R9PHL7-F1
#
_cell.length_a   1.000
_cell.length_b   1.000
_cell.length_c   1.000
_cell.angle_alpha   90.00
_cell.angle_beta   90.00
_cell.angle_gamma   90.00
#
_symmetry.space_group_name_H-M   'P 1'
#
loop_
_entity.id
_entity.type
_entity.pdbx_description
1 polymer ?
#
loop_
_entity_poly.entity_id
_entity_poly.type
_entity_poly.pdbx_seq_one_letter_code
_entity_poly.pdbx_strand_id
1 'polypeptide(L)'
;MPRPRKATESQPQQPLPATKTSHLFQGRKPAERGGALTRERIAEHMDAFRKAGGTIEVLGTTRSLQHIGLPADAQPAPPVVPVAARSRKSTR
;
A
#
# COMPACT_ATOMS: atom_id res chain seq x y z
N MET A 1 33.62 -33.02 -17.56
CA MET A 1 34.22 -32.32 -16.41
C MET A 1 33.33 -31.15 -16.02
N PRO A 2 32.49 -31.25 -14.97
CA PRO A 2 31.67 -30.13 -14.50
C PRO A 2 32.52 -29.16 -13.65
N ARG A 3 32.35 -27.85 -13.84
CA ARG A 3 33.00 -26.78 -13.03
C ARG A 3 32.18 -26.53 -11.75
N PRO A 4 32.80 -26.39 -10.56
CA PRO A 4 32.06 -26.07 -9.34
C PRO A 4 31.60 -24.60 -9.35
N ARG A 5 30.32 -24.36 -8.99
CA ARG A 5 29.81 -23.03 -8.66
C ARG A 5 30.32 -22.67 -7.26
N LYS A 6 31.06 -21.56 -7.13
CA LYS A 6 31.41 -21.00 -5.82
C LYS A 6 30.12 -20.58 -5.10
N ALA A 7 29.96 -21.05 -3.88
CA ALA A 7 28.97 -20.57 -2.93
C ALA A 7 29.21 -19.07 -2.67
N THR A 8 28.16 -18.27 -2.74
CA THR A 8 28.17 -16.92 -2.18
C THR A 8 28.18 -17.07 -0.66
N GLU A 9 29.36 -16.92 -0.07
CA GLU A 9 29.54 -16.68 1.36
C GLU A 9 28.76 -15.43 1.76
N SER A 10 27.90 -15.58 2.77
CA SER A 10 27.25 -14.50 3.50
C SER A 10 28.32 -13.61 4.12
N GLN A 11 28.67 -12.50 3.46
CA GLN A 11 29.51 -11.48 4.08
C GLN A 11 28.75 -10.82 5.24
N PRO A 12 29.38 -10.66 6.42
CA PRO A 12 28.83 -9.80 7.45
C PRO A 12 28.86 -8.35 6.96
N GLN A 13 27.68 -7.75 6.78
CA GLN A 13 27.55 -6.33 6.44
C GLN A 13 28.18 -5.48 7.55
N GLN A 14 29.32 -4.87 7.25
CA GLN A 14 29.95 -3.86 8.10
C GLN A 14 28.97 -2.68 8.26
N PRO A 15 28.70 -2.19 9.48
CA PRO A 15 27.79 -1.07 9.68
C PRO A 15 28.40 0.20 9.07
N LEU A 16 27.72 0.74 8.06
CA LEU A 16 28.07 2.03 7.46
C LEU A 16 27.96 3.14 8.53
N PRO A 17 28.84 4.15 8.52
CA PRO A 17 28.83 5.22 9.51
C PRO A 17 27.49 5.97 9.47
N ALA A 18 26.90 6.19 10.64
CA ALA A 18 25.62 6.88 10.77
C ALA A 18 25.73 8.29 10.18
N THR A 19 25.13 8.49 9.02
CA THR A 19 25.00 9.81 8.40
C THR A 19 24.07 10.66 9.27
N LYS A 20 24.23 12.00 9.26
CA LYS A 20 23.39 12.93 10.02
C LYS A 20 21.89 12.73 9.82
N THR A 21 21.46 12.07 8.73
CA THR A 21 20.07 11.75 8.37
C THR A 21 19.60 10.36 8.82
N SER A 22 20.45 9.54 9.46
CA SER A 22 20.13 8.17 9.90
C SER A 22 18.87 8.10 10.77
N HIS A 23 18.59 9.18 11.52
CA HIS A 23 17.39 9.29 12.34
C HIS A 23 16.07 9.33 11.56
N LEU A 24 16.09 9.76 10.31
CA LEU A 24 14.89 9.80 9.45
C LEU A 24 14.47 8.41 8.98
N PHE A 25 15.39 7.44 8.99
CA PHE A 25 15.17 6.07 8.55
C PHE A 25 15.22 5.06 9.70
N GLN A 26 15.09 5.53 10.94
CA GLN A 26 14.99 4.64 12.09
C GLN A 26 13.82 3.68 11.89
N GLY A 27 14.13 2.38 11.89
CA GLY A 27 13.12 1.34 11.74
C GLY A 27 12.06 1.46 12.83
N ARG A 28 10.79 1.31 12.46
CA ARG A 28 9.65 1.40 13.38
C ARG A 28 9.84 0.51 14.59
N LYS A 29 9.41 0.95 15.77
CA LYS A 29 9.54 0.15 17.00
C LYS A 29 8.87 -1.23 16.80
N PRO A 30 9.40 -2.33 17.35
CA PRO A 30 8.83 -3.66 17.15
C PRO A 30 7.34 -3.76 17.49
N ALA A 31 6.88 -3.01 18.49
CA ALA A 31 5.46 -2.91 18.86
C ALA A 31 4.56 -2.32 17.76
N GLU A 32 5.11 -1.48 16.88
CA GLU A 32 4.40 -0.86 15.76
C GLU A 32 4.49 -1.70 14.48
N ARG A 33 5.38 -2.71 14.43
CA ARG A 33 5.60 -3.57 13.26
C ARG A 33 4.60 -4.72 13.15
N GLY A 34 3.92 -5.09 14.24
CA GLY A 34 3.18 -6.35 14.34
C GLY A 34 1.67 -6.24 14.50
N GLY A 35 1.09 -5.05 14.40
CA GLY A 35 -0.37 -4.92 14.42
C GLY A 35 -0.95 -5.64 13.22
N ALA A 36 -1.65 -6.76 13.44
CA ALA A 36 -2.33 -7.48 12.38
C ALA A 36 -3.24 -6.51 11.61
N LEU A 37 -2.95 -6.35 10.32
CA LEU A 37 -3.69 -5.45 9.45
C LEU A 37 -5.00 -6.14 9.05
N THR A 38 -5.93 -6.24 9.99
CA THR A 38 -7.22 -6.87 9.78
C THR A 38 -8.23 -5.84 9.26
N ARG A 39 -9.30 -6.34 8.64
CA ARG A 39 -10.35 -5.49 8.10
C ARG A 39 -11.04 -4.67 9.20
N GLU A 40 -11.26 -5.28 10.35
CA GLU A 40 -11.91 -4.69 11.52
C GLU A 40 -11.10 -3.49 12.01
N ARG A 41 -9.78 -3.66 12.15
CA ARG A 41 -8.89 -2.59 12.60
C ARG A 41 -8.81 -1.43 11.62
N ILE A 42 -8.83 -1.72 10.31
CA ILE A 42 -8.91 -0.69 9.28
C ILE A 42 -10.22 0.09 9.43
N ALA A 43 -11.35 -0.58 9.65
CA ALA A 43 -12.64 0.08 9.83
C ALA A 43 -12.64 1.02 11.05
N GLU A 44 -12.14 0.55 12.19
CA GLU A 44 -12.00 1.37 13.41
C GLU A 44 -11.19 2.65 13.16
N HIS A 45 -10.07 2.53 12.45
CA HIS A 45 -9.21 3.67 12.12
C HIS A 45 -9.89 4.64 11.15
N MET A 46 -10.66 4.14 10.17
CA MET A 46 -11.44 4.98 9.25
C MET A 46 -12.52 5.77 9.99
N ASP A 47 -13.18 5.15 10.97
CA ASP A 47 -14.18 5.82 11.79
C ASP A 47 -13.57 6.86 12.73
N ALA A 48 -12.41 6.55 13.34
CA ALA A 48 -11.67 7.51 14.15
C ALA A 48 -11.24 8.74 13.32
N PHE A 49 -10.76 8.51 12.10
CA PHE A 49 -10.37 9.59 11.18
C PHE A 49 -11.56 10.50 10.83
N ARG A 50 -12.73 9.92 10.51
CA ARG A 50 -13.96 10.67 10.24
C ARG A 50 -14.44 11.46 11.46
N LYS A 51 -14.39 10.87 12.66
CA LYS A 51 -14.74 11.56 13.92
C LYS A 51 -13.83 12.75 14.22
N ALA A 52 -12.56 12.68 13.83
CA ALA A 52 -11.60 13.79 13.94
C ALA A 52 -11.82 14.91 12.90
N GLY A 53 -12.85 14.80 12.04
CA GLY A 53 -13.14 15.75 10.97
C GLY A 53 -12.37 15.49 9.67
N GLY A 54 -11.66 14.36 9.58
CA GLY A 54 -10.94 13.96 8.38
C GLY A 54 -11.90 13.57 7.25
N THR A 55 -11.65 14.08 6.05
CA THR A 55 -12.38 13.72 4.82
C THR A 55 -11.41 13.09 3.83
N ILE A 56 -11.82 11.96 3.23
CA ILE A 56 -11.04 11.29 2.19
C ILE A 56 -11.65 11.67 0.84
N GLU A 57 -10.97 12.55 0.12
CA GLU A 57 -11.33 12.89 -1.25
C GLU A 57 -10.65 11.93 -2.22
N VAL A 58 -11.42 11.36 -3.14
CA VAL A 58 -10.90 10.48 -4.19
C VAL A 58 -10.53 11.35 -5.39
N LEU A 59 -9.26 11.74 -5.48
CA LEU A 59 -8.74 12.61 -6.54
C LEU A 59 -8.57 11.91 -7.90
N GLY A 60 -8.61 10.58 -7.91
CA GLY A 60 -8.44 9.76 -9.11
C GLY A 60 -8.32 8.29 -8.75
N THR A 61 -8.40 7.42 -9.75
CA THR A 61 -8.20 5.98 -9.55
C THR A 61 -6.82 5.59 -10.07
N THR A 62 -5.86 5.40 -9.17
CA THR A 62 -4.57 4.81 -9.53
C THR A 62 -4.71 3.29 -9.59
N ARG A 63 -4.41 2.68 -10.74
CA ARG A 63 -4.38 1.23 -10.85
C ARG A 63 -3.19 0.69 -10.05
N SER A 64 -3.46 0.03 -8.93
CA SER A 64 -2.47 -0.81 -8.27
C SER A 64 -2.43 -2.17 -8.95
N LEU A 65 -1.23 -2.73 -9.16
CA LEU A 65 -1.08 -4.15 -9.50
C LEU A 65 -1.53 -4.96 -8.28
N GLN A 66 -2.76 -5.45 -8.30
CA GLN A 66 -3.32 -6.27 -7.22
C GLN A 66 -2.72 -7.69 -7.19
N HIS A 67 -2.01 -8.09 -8.24
CA HIS A 67 -1.47 -9.42 -8.40
C HIS A 67 -0.08 -9.40 -9.05
N ILE A 68 0.90 -9.98 -8.37
CA ILE A 68 2.12 -10.50 -9.01
C ILE A 68 1.76 -11.92 -9.45
N GLY A 69 1.34 -12.07 -10.72
CA GLY A 69 1.10 -13.34 -11.41
C GLY A 69 0.39 -14.45 -10.61
N LEU A 70 -0.94 -14.42 -10.54
CA LEU A 70 -1.72 -15.66 -10.39
C LEU A 70 -2.52 -15.92 -11.68
N PRO A 71 -2.81 -17.19 -12.01
CA PRO A 71 -3.26 -17.62 -13.33
C PRO A 71 -4.59 -17.00 -13.79
N ALA A 72 -4.76 -16.98 -15.11
CA ALA A 72 -5.58 -16.09 -15.93
C ALA A 72 -7.11 -16.08 -15.72
N ASP A 73 -7.65 -16.81 -14.74
CA ASP A 73 -9.11 -17.03 -14.61
C ASP A 73 -9.78 -16.23 -13.49
N ALA A 74 -9.07 -15.30 -12.84
CA ALA A 74 -9.69 -14.33 -11.94
C ALA A 74 -10.41 -13.24 -12.77
N GLN A 75 -11.61 -13.58 -13.25
CA GLN A 75 -12.45 -12.67 -14.04
C GLN A 75 -12.82 -11.43 -13.19
N PRO A 76 -12.43 -10.21 -13.61
CA PRO A 76 -12.68 -9.01 -12.83
C PRO A 76 -14.17 -8.65 -12.84
N ALA A 77 -14.76 -8.49 -11.66
CA ALA A 77 -16.15 -8.06 -11.49
C ALA A 77 -16.46 -6.79 -12.32
N PRO A 78 -17.65 -6.72 -12.95
CA PRO A 78 -17.96 -5.63 -13.88
C PRO A 78 -17.98 -4.26 -13.17
N PRO A 79 -17.53 -3.20 -13.85
CA PRO A 79 -17.49 -1.86 -13.28
C PRO A 79 -18.92 -1.34 -13.02
N VAL A 80 -19.17 -0.89 -11.79
CA VAL A 80 -20.40 -0.17 -11.45
C VAL A 80 -20.31 1.22 -12.09
N VAL A 81 -21.00 1.42 -13.20
CA VAL A 81 -21.10 2.75 -13.84
C VAL A 81 -21.96 3.66 -12.96
N PRO A 82 -21.45 4.82 -12.51
CA PRO A 82 -22.30 5.80 -11.84
C PRO A 82 -23.32 6.33 -12.85
N VAL A 83 -24.60 6.26 -12.50
CA VAL A 83 -25.70 6.81 -13.30
C VAL A 83 -25.50 8.32 -13.43
N ALA A 84 -25.41 8.81 -14.65
CA ALA A 84 -25.27 10.23 -14.96
C ALA A 84 -26.39 11.05 -14.30
N ALA A 85 -26.01 11.93 -13.36
CA ALA A 85 -26.94 12.91 -12.80
C ALA A 85 -27.41 13.85 -13.91
N ARG A 86 -28.73 13.88 -14.13
CA ARG A 86 -29.40 14.65 -15.19
C ARG A 86 -29.18 16.16 -14.96
N SER A 87 -28.74 16.85 -16.01
CA SER A 87 -28.55 18.30 -16.08
C SER A 87 -29.81 19.09 -15.69
N ARG A 88 -29.64 20.13 -14.85
CA ARG A 88 -30.61 21.22 -14.74
C ARG A 88 -30.02 22.46 -15.42
N LYS A 89 -30.51 22.71 -16.64
CA LYS A 89 -30.30 23.95 -17.39
C LYS A 89 -30.85 25.12 -16.58
N SER A 90 -30.01 26.08 -16.19
CA SER A 90 -30.44 27.38 -15.71
C SER A 90 -29.97 28.44 -16.68
N THR A 91 -30.90 28.85 -17.56
CA THR A 91 -30.80 30.03 -18.41
C THR A 91 -31.15 31.25 -17.54
N ARG A 92 -30.26 32.23 -17.40
CA ARG A 92 -30.50 33.67 -17.57
C ARG A 92 -29.26 34.48 -17.19
#